data_AF-A0A963BCY2-F1
#
_entry.id   AF-A0A963BCY2-F1
#
_cell.length_a   1.000
_cell.length_b   1.000
_cell.length_c   1.000
_cell.angle_alpha   90.00
_cell.angle_beta   90.00
_cell.angle_gamma   90.00
#
_symmetry.space_group_name_H-M   'P 1'
#
loop_
_entity.id
_entity.type
_entity.pdbx_description
1 polymer ?
#
loop_
_entity_poly.entity_id
_entity_poly.type
_entity_poly.pdbx_seq_one_letter_code
_entity_poly.pdbx_strand_id
1 'polypeptide(L)'
;KDAIIEAVHHSSNPAAGLTYILLLGGVFVTALYSFRMFFLVFHGEERMDEHTRKHLHETPKVVTVPLILLAIPSVVLGYLTIGPVLFGDYFGGAITVAENHDVLAVIGEHFHGPWSFIVHGLMGPAFWLAMAGLFTAWFVYMKRPDIADTAQQKLSWLHKVLDRKYGFDEFNQWLFAGGSRGIGRLFWKYGDQGLIDGLAVNGTANSVGWFAGVLRHIQTGFLFHYAFAMILGLLVLMSWFLFW
;
A
#
# COMPACT_ATOMS: atom_id res chain seq x y z
N LYS A 1 -23.27 9.40 2.60
CA LYS A 1 -23.28 8.07 1.92
C LYS A 1 -24.60 7.89 1.17
N ASP A 2 -25.73 7.92 1.87
CA ASP A 2 -27.04 7.69 1.25
C ASP A 2 -27.36 8.72 0.15
N ALA A 3 -27.00 9.99 0.36
CA ALA A 3 -27.08 11.03 -0.67
C ALA A 3 -26.35 10.68 -1.99
N ILE A 4 -25.21 9.98 -1.92
CA ILE A 4 -24.46 9.57 -3.11
C ILE A 4 -25.18 8.42 -3.82
N ILE A 5 -25.72 7.48 -3.04
CA ILE A 5 -26.49 6.35 -3.58
C ILE A 5 -27.74 6.87 -4.30
N GLU A 6 -28.43 7.83 -3.71
CA GLU A 6 -29.59 8.52 -4.28
C GLU A 6 -29.20 9.35 -5.52
N ALA A 7 -28.09 10.08 -5.48
CA ALA A 7 -27.57 10.81 -6.65
C ALA A 7 -27.25 9.88 -7.83
N VAL A 8 -26.72 8.68 -7.59
CA VAL A 8 -26.50 7.70 -8.67
C VAL A 8 -27.83 7.14 -9.17
N HIS A 9 -28.83 6.98 -8.31
CA HIS A 9 -30.17 6.52 -8.72
C HIS A 9 -30.85 7.47 -9.70
N HIS A 10 -30.72 8.78 -9.47
CA HIS A 10 -31.30 9.83 -10.31
C HIS A 10 -30.40 10.24 -11.49
N SER A 11 -29.21 9.63 -11.65
CA SER A 11 -28.31 9.95 -12.76
C SER A 11 -28.81 9.36 -14.08
N SER A 12 -28.78 10.17 -15.14
CA SER A 12 -29.15 9.79 -16.51
C SER A 12 -28.04 9.05 -17.27
N ASN A 13 -26.88 8.83 -16.64
CA ASN A 13 -25.74 8.19 -17.27
C ASN A 13 -26.02 6.71 -17.63
N PRO A 14 -25.50 6.20 -18.77
CA PRO A 14 -25.73 4.81 -19.18
C PRO A 14 -25.30 3.76 -18.14
N ALA A 15 -24.26 4.05 -17.35
CA ALA A 15 -23.74 3.15 -16.31
C ALA A 15 -24.36 3.38 -14.92
N ALA A 16 -25.29 4.34 -14.77
CA ALA A 16 -25.86 4.72 -13.48
C ALA A 16 -26.60 3.55 -12.81
N GLY A 17 -27.43 2.82 -13.55
CA GLY A 17 -28.19 1.68 -13.01
C GLY A 17 -27.29 0.56 -12.48
N LEU A 18 -26.23 0.21 -13.22
CA LEU A 18 -25.26 -0.80 -12.77
C LEU A 18 -24.48 -0.31 -11.55
N THR A 19 -24.05 0.95 -11.55
CA THR A 19 -23.32 1.57 -10.42
C THR A 19 -24.19 1.60 -9.17
N TYR A 20 -25.47 1.93 -9.30
CA TYR A 20 -26.44 1.93 -8.21
C TYR A 20 -26.55 0.56 -7.55
N ILE A 21 -26.69 -0.51 -8.34
CA ILE A 21 -26.75 -1.90 -7.85
C ILE A 21 -25.45 -2.28 -7.13
N LEU A 22 -24.29 -1.93 -7.69
CA LEU A 22 -22.99 -2.20 -7.06
C LEU A 22 -22.82 -1.45 -5.74
N LEU A 23 -23.26 -0.18 -5.66
CA LEU A 23 -23.22 0.60 -4.43
C LEU A 23 -24.14 0.00 -3.35
N LEU A 24 -25.35 -0.42 -3.71
CA LEU A 24 -26.27 -1.12 -2.81
C LEU A 24 -25.68 -2.46 -2.32
N GLY A 25 -25.08 -3.24 -3.23
CA GLY A 25 -24.34 -4.46 -2.88
C GLY A 25 -23.19 -4.16 -1.91
N GLY A 26 -22.45 -3.08 -2.16
CA GLY A 26 -21.40 -2.58 -1.27
C GLY A 26 -21.91 -2.22 0.12
N VAL A 27 -23.12 -1.66 0.25
CA VAL A 27 -23.75 -1.38 1.54
C VAL A 27 -23.99 -2.67 2.33
N PHE A 28 -24.55 -3.69 1.70
CA PHE A 28 -24.76 -5.00 2.31
C PHE A 28 -23.44 -5.62 2.78
N VAL A 29 -22.44 -5.70 1.90
CA VAL A 29 -21.12 -6.27 2.22
C VAL A 29 -20.43 -5.49 3.35
N THR A 30 -20.55 -4.17 3.35
CA THR A 30 -19.98 -3.30 4.38
C THR A 30 -20.56 -3.57 5.76
N ALA A 31 -21.89 -3.66 5.85
CA ALA A 31 -22.55 -4.01 7.09
C ALA A 31 -22.16 -5.43 7.53
N LEU A 32 -22.16 -6.40 6.60
CA LEU A 32 -21.81 -7.79 6.88
C LEU A 32 -20.41 -7.90 7.53
N TYR A 33 -19.36 -7.35 6.92
CA TYR A 33 -18.01 -7.50 7.47
C TYR A 33 -17.81 -6.70 8.77
N SER A 34 -18.45 -5.54 8.92
CA SER A 34 -18.34 -4.70 10.12
C SER A 34 -18.99 -5.39 11.32
N PHE A 35 -20.22 -5.88 11.15
CA PHE A 35 -20.94 -6.60 12.21
C PHE A 35 -20.36 -7.99 12.47
N ARG A 36 -19.82 -8.68 11.45
CA ARG A 36 -19.03 -9.90 11.65
C ARG A 36 -17.90 -9.64 12.65
N MET A 37 -17.09 -8.58 12.45
CA MET A 37 -16.00 -8.25 13.37
C MET A 37 -16.54 -7.92 14.77
N PHE A 38 -17.57 -7.09 14.86
CA PHE A 38 -18.20 -6.73 16.13
C PHE A 38 -18.70 -7.95 16.92
N PHE A 39 -19.43 -8.86 16.27
CA PHE A 39 -19.95 -10.05 16.92
C PHE A 39 -18.83 -11.01 17.32
N LEU A 40 -17.85 -11.28 16.44
CA LEU A 40 -16.74 -12.19 16.76
C LEU A 40 -15.85 -11.68 17.89
N VAL A 41 -15.70 -10.36 18.04
CA VAL A 41 -14.85 -9.76 19.08
C VAL A 41 -15.59 -9.61 20.42
N PHE A 42 -16.84 -9.17 20.41
CA PHE A 42 -17.55 -8.78 21.64
C PHE A 42 -18.64 -9.76 22.10
N HIS A 43 -19.20 -10.57 21.20
CA HIS A 43 -20.39 -11.41 21.49
C HIS A 43 -20.17 -12.91 21.23
N GLY A 44 -19.08 -13.27 20.56
CA GLY A 44 -18.71 -14.65 20.27
C GLY A 44 -18.06 -15.35 21.45
N GLU A 45 -17.81 -16.65 21.29
CA GLU A 45 -17.09 -17.43 22.29
C GLU A 45 -15.67 -16.89 22.49
N GLU A 46 -15.24 -16.83 23.75
CA GLU A 46 -13.94 -16.34 24.15
C GLU A 46 -12.84 -17.27 23.60
N ARG A 47 -11.96 -16.72 22.75
CA ARG A 47 -10.84 -17.46 22.13
C ARG A 47 -9.49 -17.17 22.79
N MET A 48 -9.48 -16.52 23.95
CA MET A 48 -8.24 -16.13 24.65
C MET A 48 -7.86 -17.14 25.72
N ASP A 49 -6.56 -17.27 25.96
CA ASP A 49 -6.02 -18.10 27.02
C ASP A 49 -6.14 -17.39 28.38
N GLU A 50 -6.05 -18.18 29.45
CA GLU A 50 -6.34 -17.70 30.80
C GLU A 50 -5.33 -16.65 31.30
N HIS A 51 -4.10 -16.65 30.78
CA HIS A 51 -3.12 -15.62 31.10
C HIS A 51 -3.48 -14.26 30.47
N THR A 52 -3.92 -14.25 29.20
CA THR A 52 -4.39 -13.03 28.52
C THR A 52 -5.62 -12.46 29.20
N ARG A 53 -6.57 -13.32 29.60
CA ARG A 53 -7.79 -12.90 30.31
C ARG A 53 -7.49 -12.16 31.63
N LYS A 54 -6.49 -12.61 32.38
CA LYS A 54 -6.09 -11.97 33.66
C LYS A 54 -5.53 -10.56 33.50
N HIS A 55 -5.03 -10.22 32.31
CA HIS A 55 -4.50 -8.89 31.98
C HIS A 55 -5.50 -8.02 31.22
N LEU A 56 -6.73 -8.50 31.01
CA LEU A 56 -7.79 -7.72 30.38
C LEU A 56 -8.26 -6.64 31.36
N HIS A 57 -7.96 -5.39 31.03
CA HIS A 57 -8.39 -4.23 31.81
C HIS A 57 -9.05 -3.22 30.90
N GLU A 58 -10.00 -2.48 31.47
CA GLU A 58 -10.61 -1.34 30.79
C GLU A 58 -9.54 -0.34 30.36
N THR A 59 -9.75 0.25 29.19
CA THR A 59 -8.81 1.24 28.66
C THR A 59 -8.68 2.44 29.60
N PRO A 60 -7.47 2.99 29.77
CA PRO A 60 -7.28 4.16 30.62
C PRO A 60 -8.08 5.35 30.07
N LYS A 61 -8.51 6.26 30.96
CA LYS A 61 -9.31 7.44 30.58
C LYS A 61 -8.68 8.30 29.48
N VAL A 62 -7.36 8.27 29.34
CA VAL A 62 -6.61 8.96 28.28
C VAL A 62 -6.98 8.45 26.88
N VAL A 63 -7.49 7.23 26.74
CA VAL A 63 -7.99 6.66 25.48
C VAL A 63 -9.51 6.85 25.35
N THR A 64 -10.26 6.53 26.40
CA THR A 64 -11.74 6.57 26.37
C THR A 64 -12.29 7.99 26.19
N VAL A 65 -11.69 8.98 26.86
CA VAL A 65 -12.17 10.37 26.81
C VAL A 65 -12.04 10.96 25.40
N PRO A 66 -10.90 10.86 24.69
CA PRO A 66 -10.82 11.29 23.29
C PRO A 66 -11.81 10.57 22.37
N LEU A 67 -12.02 9.26 22.54
CA LEU A 67 -12.98 8.52 21.70
C LEU A 67 -14.41 9.04 21.87
N ILE A 68 -14.84 9.29 23.11
CA ILE A 68 -16.16 9.90 23.39
C ILE A 68 -16.24 11.32 22.84
N LEU A 69 -15.17 12.11 23.03
CA LEU A 69 -15.10 13.50 22.56
C LEU A 69 -15.10 13.60 21.03
N LEU A 70 -14.66 12.57 20.31
CA LEU A 70 -14.77 12.47 18.85
C LEU A 70 -16.16 11.99 18.38
N ALA A 71 -16.83 11.14 19.16
CA ALA A 71 -18.17 10.64 18.84
C ALA A 71 -19.24 11.75 18.87
N ILE A 72 -19.20 12.63 19.86
CA ILE A 72 -20.14 13.75 20.01
C ILE A 72 -20.17 14.68 18.77
N PRO A 73 -19.05 15.28 18.33
CA PRO A 73 -19.04 16.14 17.15
C PRO A 73 -19.33 15.36 15.87
N SER A 74 -19.03 14.06 15.80
CA SER A 74 -19.39 13.24 14.63
C SER A 74 -20.91 13.19 14.43
N VAL A 75 -21.69 13.07 15.51
CA VAL A 75 -23.17 13.12 15.46
C VAL A 75 -23.67 14.54 15.22
N VAL A 76 -23.14 15.53 15.95
CA VAL A 76 -23.60 16.92 15.89
C VAL A 76 -23.30 17.56 14.53
N LEU A 77 -22.06 17.43 14.03
CA LEU A 77 -21.67 17.96 12.74
C LEU A 77 -22.46 17.27 11.62
N GLY A 78 -22.63 15.95 11.67
CA GLY A 78 -23.44 15.23 10.69
C GLY A 78 -24.86 15.82 10.54
N TYR A 79 -25.51 16.19 11.64
CA TYR A 79 -26.83 16.82 11.62
C TYR A 79 -26.80 18.28 11.14
N LEU A 80 -25.84 19.09 11.60
CA LEU A 80 -25.77 20.51 11.28
C LEU A 80 -25.25 20.79 9.86
N THR A 81 -24.30 20.00 9.37
CA THR A 81 -23.60 20.26 8.12
C THR A 81 -24.27 19.63 6.90
N ILE A 82 -25.24 18.72 7.08
CA ILE A 82 -25.84 18.00 5.96
C ILE A 82 -26.45 18.92 4.90
N GLY A 83 -27.19 19.96 5.32
CA GLY A 83 -27.77 20.94 4.43
C GLY A 83 -26.71 21.78 3.71
N PRO A 84 -25.86 22.53 4.44
CA PRO A 84 -24.84 23.39 3.84
C PRO A 84 -23.84 22.65 2.94
N VAL A 85 -23.44 21.42 3.30
CA VAL A 85 -22.43 20.65 2.56
C VAL A 85 -23.00 19.98 1.32
N LEU A 86 -24.23 19.46 1.36
CA LEU A 86 -24.82 18.74 0.22
C LEU A 86 -25.57 19.67 -0.74
N PHE A 87 -26.25 20.69 -0.22
CA PHE A 87 -27.19 21.52 -0.98
C PHE A 87 -26.88 23.02 -0.90
N GLY A 88 -25.83 23.41 -0.17
CA GLY A 88 -25.38 24.79 -0.06
C GLY A 88 -24.09 25.05 -0.85
N ASP A 89 -23.54 26.25 -0.68
CA ASP A 89 -22.34 26.71 -1.39
C ASP A 89 -21.02 26.34 -0.66
N TYR A 90 -21.02 25.29 0.16
CA TYR A 90 -19.86 24.92 0.98
C TYR A 90 -18.61 24.62 0.15
N PHE A 91 -18.78 23.97 -1.00
CA PHE A 91 -17.69 23.67 -1.92
C PHE A 91 -17.41 24.78 -2.93
N GLY A 92 -18.28 25.80 -3.03
CA GLY A 92 -18.12 26.89 -3.99
C GLY A 92 -17.81 26.38 -5.41
N GLY A 93 -16.79 26.98 -6.03
CA GLY A 93 -16.28 26.56 -7.33
C GLY A 93 -15.28 25.38 -7.32
N ALA A 94 -15.04 24.73 -6.17
CA ALA A 94 -14.09 23.61 -6.11
C ALA A 94 -14.60 22.34 -6.80
N ILE A 95 -15.93 22.20 -6.90
CA ILE A 95 -16.59 21.10 -7.61
C ILE A 95 -17.46 21.71 -8.70
N THR A 96 -16.98 21.68 -9.94
CA THR A 96 -17.78 22.11 -11.10
C THR A 96 -18.64 20.95 -11.59
N VAL A 97 -19.95 21.09 -11.50
CA VAL A 97 -20.92 20.14 -12.07
C VAL A 97 -21.51 20.75 -13.33
N ALA A 98 -21.52 20.00 -14.42
CA ALA A 98 -22.20 20.45 -15.65
C ALA A 98 -23.72 20.44 -15.43
N GLU A 99 -24.42 21.44 -15.96
CA GLU A 99 -25.87 21.62 -15.73
C GLU A 99 -26.71 20.38 -16.08
N ASN A 100 -26.28 19.59 -17.07
CA ASN A 100 -26.94 18.35 -17.48
C ASN A 100 -26.70 17.14 -16.55
N HIS A 101 -25.83 17.29 -15.54
CA HIS A 101 -25.47 16.25 -14.58
C HIS A 101 -25.67 16.69 -13.12
N ASP A 102 -26.38 17.81 -12.89
CA ASP A 102 -26.65 18.30 -11.54
C ASP A 102 -27.80 17.54 -10.88
N VAL A 103 -27.51 16.29 -10.51
CA VAL A 103 -28.46 15.40 -9.84
C VAL A 103 -28.69 15.81 -8.39
N LEU A 104 -27.73 16.51 -7.77
CA LEU A 104 -27.84 17.00 -6.40
C LEU A 104 -28.83 18.15 -6.30
N ALA A 105 -28.92 19.03 -7.29
CA ALA A 105 -29.97 20.04 -7.36
C ALA A 105 -31.38 19.42 -7.35
N VAL A 106 -31.59 18.37 -8.15
CA VAL A 106 -32.88 17.64 -8.21
C VAL A 106 -33.24 17.00 -6.86
N ILE A 107 -32.26 16.41 -6.17
CA ILE A 107 -32.47 15.85 -4.82
C ILE A 107 -32.72 16.98 -3.81
N GLY A 108 -32.05 18.12 -3.98
CA GLY A 108 -32.19 19.31 -3.14
C GLY A 108 -33.60 19.91 -3.15
N GLU A 109 -34.34 19.80 -4.26
CA GLU A 109 -35.74 20.25 -4.33
C GLU A 109 -36.66 19.50 -3.34
N HIS A 110 -36.31 18.26 -3.01
CA HIS A 110 -37.04 17.41 -2.06
C HIS A 110 -36.45 17.44 -0.64
N PHE A 111 -35.41 18.24 -0.40
CA PHE A 111 -34.79 18.36 0.91
C PHE A 111 -35.60 19.31 1.81
N HIS A 112 -36.38 18.74 2.73
CA HIS A 112 -37.17 19.48 3.72
C HIS A 112 -36.53 19.52 5.12
N GLY A 113 -35.21 19.39 5.17
CA GLY A 113 -34.41 19.51 6.39
C GLY A 113 -33.70 18.20 6.81
N PRO A 114 -32.77 18.29 7.78
CA PRO A 114 -31.96 17.14 8.22
C PRO A 114 -32.80 15.96 8.71
N TRP A 115 -33.89 16.23 9.43
CA TRP A 115 -34.75 15.17 9.97
C TRP A 115 -35.50 14.40 8.89
N SER A 116 -36.08 15.10 7.90
CA SER A 116 -36.77 14.43 6.79
C SER A 116 -35.81 13.59 5.96
N PHE A 117 -34.58 14.07 5.78
CA PHE A 117 -33.53 13.33 5.07
C PHE A 117 -33.14 12.04 5.79
N ILE A 118 -32.99 12.09 7.13
CA ILE A 118 -32.72 10.89 7.94
C ILE A 118 -33.86 9.87 7.79
N VAL A 119 -35.11 10.30 7.92
CA VAL A 119 -36.27 9.42 7.79
C VAL A 119 -36.36 8.80 6.39
N HIS A 120 -36.10 9.59 5.34
CA HIS A 120 -36.04 9.09 3.97
C HIS A 120 -34.95 8.00 3.83
N GLY A 121 -33.74 8.26 4.36
CA GLY A 121 -32.64 7.29 4.34
C GLY A 121 -32.97 5.98 5.05
N LEU A 122 -33.70 6.03 6.18
CA LEU A 122 -34.18 4.84 6.89
C LEU A 122 -35.20 4.02 6.09
N MET A 123 -35.98 4.65 5.23
CA MET A 123 -36.93 3.97 4.34
C MET A 123 -36.26 3.47 3.06
N GLY A 124 -35.08 3.99 2.73
CA GLY A 124 -34.34 3.65 1.53
C GLY A 124 -33.83 2.20 1.51
N PRO A 125 -33.60 1.63 0.31
CA PRO A 125 -33.12 0.25 0.16
C PRO A 125 -31.73 0.04 0.78
N ALA A 126 -30.90 1.10 0.85
CA ALA A 126 -29.59 1.04 1.49
C ALA A 126 -29.67 0.67 2.98
N PHE A 127 -30.61 1.24 3.74
CA PHE A 127 -30.80 0.92 5.15
C PHE A 127 -31.21 -0.55 5.33
N TRP A 128 -32.20 -1.01 4.58
CA TRP A 128 -32.66 -2.40 4.66
C TRP A 128 -31.60 -3.41 4.25
N LEU A 129 -30.77 -3.09 3.25
CA LEU A 129 -29.63 -3.92 2.88
C LEU A 129 -28.55 -3.93 3.96
N ALA A 130 -28.30 -2.80 4.64
CA ALA A 130 -27.41 -2.78 5.80
C ALA A 130 -27.94 -3.64 6.94
N MET A 131 -29.24 -3.56 7.23
CA MET A 131 -29.90 -4.41 8.23
C MET A 131 -29.88 -5.90 7.84
N ALA A 132 -30.05 -6.22 6.56
CA ALA A 132 -29.89 -7.57 6.05
C ALA A 132 -28.46 -8.08 6.21
N GLY A 133 -27.45 -7.22 5.99
CA GLY A 133 -26.04 -7.54 6.25
C GLY A 133 -25.76 -7.81 7.73
N LEU A 134 -26.29 -6.97 8.62
CA LEU A 134 -26.24 -7.17 10.08
C LEU A 134 -26.89 -8.50 10.48
N PHE A 135 -28.11 -8.76 10.00
CA PHE A 135 -28.84 -9.99 10.31
C PHE A 135 -28.11 -11.22 9.79
N THR A 136 -27.58 -11.17 8.56
CA THR A 136 -26.80 -12.25 7.97
C THR A 136 -25.53 -12.52 8.79
N ALA A 137 -24.82 -11.48 9.21
CA ALA A 137 -23.63 -11.62 10.05
C ALA A 137 -23.97 -12.24 11.41
N TRP A 138 -25.05 -11.78 12.05
CA TRP A 138 -25.52 -12.38 13.31
C TRP A 138 -25.88 -13.86 13.13
N PHE A 139 -26.67 -14.19 12.10
CA PHE A 139 -27.12 -15.57 11.88
C PHE A 139 -25.97 -16.52 11.56
N VAL A 140 -25.09 -16.13 10.62
CA VAL A 140 -23.95 -16.96 10.20
C VAL A 140 -22.93 -17.08 11.32
N TYR A 141 -22.52 -16.00 11.98
CA TYR A 141 -21.41 -16.08 12.92
C TYR A 141 -21.83 -16.45 14.35
N MET A 142 -23.04 -16.09 14.80
CA MET A 142 -23.49 -16.38 16.18
C MET A 142 -24.44 -17.58 16.29
N LYS A 143 -25.23 -17.90 15.25
CA LYS A 143 -26.20 -19.01 15.31
C LYS A 143 -25.78 -20.26 14.54
N ARG A 144 -25.15 -20.11 13.37
CA ARG A 144 -24.76 -21.22 12.49
C ARG A 144 -23.38 -21.00 11.85
N PRO A 145 -22.29 -21.06 12.64
CA PRO A 145 -20.92 -20.86 12.14
C PRO A 145 -20.50 -21.91 11.09
N ASP A 146 -21.14 -23.09 11.11
CA ASP A 146 -20.97 -24.17 10.13
C ASP A 146 -21.22 -23.72 8.67
N ILE A 147 -22.07 -22.70 8.47
CA ILE A 147 -22.33 -22.12 7.15
C ILE A 147 -21.07 -21.45 6.61
N ALA A 148 -20.33 -20.72 7.45
CA ALA A 148 -19.11 -20.03 7.04
C ALA A 148 -18.02 -21.04 6.65
N ASP A 149 -17.85 -22.09 7.44
CA ASP A 149 -16.86 -23.15 7.20
C ASP A 149 -17.20 -23.93 5.90
N THR A 150 -18.47 -24.27 5.72
CA THR A 150 -18.94 -24.95 4.50
C THR A 150 -18.76 -24.06 3.26
N ALA A 151 -19.08 -22.77 3.36
CA ALA A 151 -18.90 -21.82 2.27
C ALA A 151 -17.42 -21.67 1.90
N GLN A 152 -16.52 -21.60 2.90
CA GLN A 152 -15.08 -21.56 2.69
C GLN A 152 -14.58 -22.80 1.94
N GLN A 153 -15.06 -24.00 2.31
CA GLN A 153 -14.66 -25.24 1.65
C GLN A 153 -15.16 -25.34 0.21
N LYS A 154 -16.44 -25.05 -0.03
CA LYS A 154 -17.06 -25.11 -1.37
C LYS A 154 -16.55 -24.03 -2.31
N LEU A 155 -16.30 -22.83 -1.80
CA LEU A 155 -15.81 -21.67 -2.57
C LEU A 155 -14.34 -21.39 -2.29
N SER A 156 -13.55 -22.43 -2.03
CA SER A 156 -12.15 -22.30 -1.59
C SER A 156 -11.27 -21.52 -2.57
N TRP A 157 -11.53 -21.61 -3.88
CA TRP A 157 -10.82 -20.82 -4.89
C TRP A 157 -11.12 -19.32 -4.76
N LEU A 158 -12.40 -18.95 -4.60
CA LEU A 158 -12.83 -17.56 -4.47
C LEU A 158 -12.35 -16.99 -3.14
N HIS A 159 -12.47 -17.78 -2.06
CA HIS A 159 -11.94 -17.43 -0.75
C HIS A 159 -10.43 -17.15 -0.83
N LYS A 160 -9.64 -18.01 -1.49
CA LYS A 160 -8.19 -17.80 -1.68
C LYS A 160 -7.88 -16.51 -2.44
N VAL A 161 -8.66 -16.18 -3.48
CA VAL A 161 -8.47 -14.93 -4.23
C VAL A 161 -8.74 -13.71 -3.35
N LEU A 162 -9.83 -13.72 -2.58
CA LEU A 162 -10.20 -12.61 -1.70
C LEU A 162 -9.22 -12.47 -0.51
N ASP A 163 -8.81 -13.59 0.10
CA ASP A 163 -7.86 -13.64 1.21
C ASP A 163 -6.48 -13.12 0.80
N ARG A 164 -6.03 -13.46 -0.43
CA ARG A 164 -4.83 -12.90 -1.05
C ARG A 164 -5.03 -11.50 -1.63
N LYS A 165 -6.10 -10.79 -1.28
CA LYS A 165 -6.38 -9.41 -1.75
C LYS A 165 -6.27 -9.28 -3.28
N TYR A 166 -6.81 -10.25 -4.00
CA TYR A 166 -6.78 -10.36 -5.46
C TYR A 166 -5.38 -10.58 -6.07
N GLY A 167 -4.36 -10.88 -5.25
CA GLY A 167 -2.98 -11.08 -5.72
C GLY A 167 -2.21 -9.78 -5.94
N PHE A 168 -2.78 -8.62 -5.59
CA PHE A 168 -2.13 -7.32 -5.79
C PHE A 168 -0.87 -7.16 -4.93
N ASP A 169 -0.88 -7.65 -3.69
CA ASP A 169 0.28 -7.56 -2.80
C ASP A 169 1.44 -8.41 -3.35
N GLU A 170 1.16 -9.64 -3.78
CA GLU A 170 2.14 -10.55 -4.36
C GLU A 170 2.68 -10.01 -5.68
N PHE A 171 1.80 -9.46 -6.53
CA PHE A 171 2.21 -8.80 -7.77
C PHE A 171 3.15 -7.63 -7.46
N ASN A 172 2.81 -6.77 -6.51
CA ASN A 172 3.65 -5.62 -6.15
C ASN A 172 4.99 -6.06 -5.56
N GLN A 173 4.99 -7.07 -4.70
CA GLN A 173 6.22 -7.63 -4.12
C GLN A 173 7.12 -8.30 -5.16
N TRP A 174 6.54 -9.02 -6.11
CA TRP A 174 7.29 -9.68 -7.17
C TRP A 174 7.83 -8.68 -8.20
N LEU A 175 6.96 -7.81 -8.73
CA LEU A 175 7.30 -6.88 -9.79
C LEU A 175 8.16 -5.71 -9.29
N PHE A 176 7.67 -4.96 -8.31
CA PHE A 176 8.36 -3.76 -7.84
C PHE A 176 9.48 -4.11 -6.87
N ALA A 177 9.18 -4.76 -5.73
CA ALA A 177 10.22 -5.03 -4.74
C ALA A 177 11.24 -6.08 -5.22
N GLY A 178 10.79 -7.13 -5.92
CA GLY A 178 11.63 -8.16 -6.52
C GLY A 178 12.45 -7.61 -7.69
N GLY A 179 11.80 -6.89 -8.61
CA GLY A 179 12.44 -6.25 -9.75
C GLY A 179 13.52 -5.25 -9.33
N SER A 180 13.21 -4.32 -8.42
CA SER A 180 14.19 -3.34 -7.93
C SER A 180 15.38 -3.99 -7.22
N ARG A 181 15.16 -5.03 -6.41
CA ARG A 181 16.27 -5.80 -5.79
C ARG A 181 17.07 -6.60 -6.81
N GLY A 182 16.45 -7.04 -7.90
CA GLY A 182 17.14 -7.71 -9.02
C GLY A 182 18.07 -6.75 -9.74
N ILE A 183 17.56 -5.58 -10.12
CA ILE A 183 18.33 -4.51 -10.76
C ILE A 183 19.47 -4.04 -9.85
N GLY A 184 19.20 -3.82 -8.56
CA GLY A 184 20.22 -3.45 -7.58
C GLY A 184 21.34 -4.49 -7.48
N ARG A 185 21.00 -5.79 -7.45
CA ARG A 185 22.00 -6.87 -7.46
C ARG A 185 22.80 -6.94 -8.76
N LEU A 186 22.19 -6.62 -9.90
CA LEU A 186 22.88 -6.55 -11.18
C LEU A 186 23.96 -5.46 -11.14
N PHE A 187 23.60 -4.25 -10.75
CA PHE A 187 24.56 -3.13 -10.66
C PHE A 187 25.64 -3.37 -9.63
N TRP A 188 25.32 -3.96 -8.48
CA TRP A 188 26.32 -4.29 -7.47
C TRP A 188 27.31 -5.36 -7.94
N LYS A 189 26.84 -6.48 -8.47
CA LYS A 189 27.74 -7.58 -8.87
C LYS A 189 28.55 -7.27 -10.13
N TYR A 190 27.90 -6.72 -11.15
CA TYR A 190 28.56 -6.48 -12.44
C TYR A 190 29.24 -5.12 -12.51
N GLY A 191 28.61 -4.08 -11.96
CA GLY A 191 29.16 -2.73 -11.94
C GLY A 191 30.26 -2.60 -10.89
N ASP A 192 29.92 -2.80 -9.63
CA ASP A 192 30.85 -2.52 -8.53
C ASP A 192 31.94 -3.61 -8.41
N GLN A 193 31.55 -4.84 -8.09
CA GLN A 193 32.53 -5.91 -7.88
C GLN A 193 33.27 -6.32 -9.16
N GLY A 194 32.58 -6.37 -10.30
CA GLY A 194 33.16 -6.80 -11.57
C GLY A 194 34.04 -5.73 -12.22
N LEU A 195 33.45 -4.57 -12.52
CA LEU A 195 34.11 -3.51 -13.27
C LEU A 195 35.03 -2.65 -12.39
N ILE A 196 34.56 -2.21 -11.22
CA ILE A 196 35.36 -1.31 -10.37
C ILE A 196 36.42 -2.11 -9.61
N ASP A 197 36.01 -3.03 -8.74
CA ASP A 197 36.97 -3.77 -7.91
C ASP A 197 37.83 -4.73 -8.73
N GLY A 198 37.21 -5.46 -9.67
CA GLY A 198 37.89 -6.45 -10.49
C GLY A 198 38.83 -5.82 -11.52
N LEU A 199 38.29 -5.05 -12.47
CA LEU A 199 39.06 -4.52 -13.59
C LEU A 199 39.87 -3.27 -13.22
N ALA A 200 39.27 -2.29 -12.56
CA ALA A 200 39.96 -1.03 -12.29
C ALA A 200 40.96 -1.14 -11.14
N VAL A 201 40.58 -1.75 -10.00
CA VAL A 201 41.45 -1.82 -8.82
C VAL A 201 42.40 -3.02 -8.88
N ASN A 202 41.88 -4.24 -8.90
CA ASN A 202 42.72 -5.44 -8.88
C ASN A 202 43.48 -5.63 -10.20
N GLY A 203 42.90 -5.25 -11.33
CA GLY A 203 43.57 -5.27 -12.62
C GLY A 203 44.82 -4.38 -12.62
N THR A 204 44.70 -3.14 -12.15
CA THR A 204 45.86 -2.22 -12.09
C THR A 204 46.90 -2.71 -11.09
N ALA A 205 46.49 -3.18 -9.91
CA ALA A 205 47.41 -3.75 -8.91
C ALA A 205 48.18 -4.97 -9.46
N ASN A 206 47.50 -5.87 -10.16
CA ASN A 206 48.11 -7.05 -10.77
C ASN A 206 49.07 -6.68 -11.92
N SER A 207 48.73 -5.68 -12.74
CA SER A 207 49.62 -5.18 -13.79
C SER A 207 50.91 -4.59 -13.21
N VAL A 208 50.80 -3.78 -12.14
CA VAL A 208 51.97 -3.22 -11.45
C VAL A 208 52.81 -4.34 -10.81
N GLY A 209 52.17 -5.30 -10.14
CA GLY A 209 52.85 -6.45 -9.54
C GLY A 209 53.57 -7.31 -10.57
N TRP A 210 52.95 -7.57 -11.72
CA TRP A 210 53.58 -8.28 -12.84
C TRP A 210 54.79 -7.52 -13.38
N PHE A 211 54.66 -6.21 -13.61
CA PHE A 211 55.74 -5.37 -14.12
C PHE A 211 56.93 -5.32 -13.14
N ALA A 212 56.65 -5.18 -11.84
CA ALA A 212 57.66 -5.26 -10.79
C ALA A 212 58.34 -6.64 -10.73
N GLY A 213 57.57 -7.72 -10.94
CA GLY A 213 58.09 -9.08 -11.03
C GLY A 213 59.05 -9.27 -12.21
N VAL A 214 58.72 -8.74 -13.38
CA VAL A 214 59.59 -8.75 -14.56
C VAL A 214 60.86 -7.95 -14.31
N LEU A 215 60.74 -6.71 -13.80
CA LEU A 215 61.87 -5.85 -13.45
C LEU A 215 62.81 -6.50 -12.44
N ARG A 216 62.29 -7.28 -11.50
CA ARG A 216 63.12 -7.99 -10.49
C ARG A 216 64.11 -8.97 -11.12
N HIS A 217 63.79 -9.57 -12.26
CA HIS A 217 64.70 -10.51 -12.94
C HIS A 217 65.86 -9.82 -13.65
N ILE A 218 65.78 -8.50 -13.88
CA ILE A 218 66.89 -7.69 -14.41
C ILE A 218 67.99 -7.52 -13.34
N GLN A 219 67.65 -7.60 -12.06
CA GLN A 219 68.61 -7.60 -10.96
C GLN A 219 69.17 -9.01 -10.73
N THR A 220 70.21 -9.38 -11.49
CA THR A 220 70.80 -10.74 -11.48
C THR A 220 71.76 -11.01 -10.32
N GLY A 221 72.13 -9.98 -9.54
CA GLY A 221 73.07 -10.11 -8.41
C GLY A 221 74.55 -10.28 -8.80
N PHE A 222 74.86 -10.44 -10.08
CA PHE A 222 76.24 -10.55 -10.58
C PHE A 222 76.86 -9.17 -10.82
N LEU A 223 77.99 -8.89 -10.18
CA LEU A 223 78.69 -7.59 -10.27
C LEU A 223 78.98 -7.17 -11.73
N PHE A 224 79.30 -8.12 -12.60
CA PHE A 224 79.58 -7.87 -14.02
C PHE A 224 78.39 -7.25 -14.78
N HIS A 225 77.15 -7.69 -14.49
CA HIS A 225 75.96 -7.13 -15.14
C HIS A 225 75.74 -5.67 -14.74
N TYR A 226 75.99 -5.33 -13.47
CA TYR A 226 75.90 -3.95 -12.99
C TYR A 226 77.00 -3.06 -13.59
N ALA A 227 78.24 -3.55 -13.64
CA ALA A 227 79.36 -2.80 -14.23
C ALA A 227 79.10 -2.50 -15.72
N PHE A 228 78.60 -3.49 -16.48
CA PHE A 228 78.21 -3.30 -17.87
C PHE A 228 77.08 -2.27 -18.02
N ALA A 229 76.03 -2.36 -17.21
CA ALA A 229 74.92 -1.41 -17.22
C ALA A 229 75.35 0.02 -16.87
N MET A 230 76.28 0.19 -15.91
CA MET A 230 76.82 1.51 -15.54
C MET A 230 77.64 2.14 -16.66
N ILE A 231 78.54 1.39 -17.31
CA ILE A 231 79.34 1.89 -18.44
C ILE A 231 78.42 2.27 -19.60
N LEU A 232 77.45 1.43 -19.93
CA LEU A 232 76.47 1.69 -20.99
C LEU A 232 75.62 2.93 -20.66
N GLY A 233 75.16 3.06 -19.41
CA GLY A 233 74.43 4.23 -18.93
C GLY A 233 75.26 5.52 -19.02
N LEU A 234 76.54 5.47 -18.64
CA LEU A 234 77.44 6.62 -18.74
C LEU A 234 77.69 7.02 -20.21
N LEU A 235 77.89 6.03 -21.09
CA LEU A 235 78.04 6.25 -22.53
C LEU A 235 76.79 6.89 -23.14
N VAL A 236 75.59 6.42 -22.77
CA VAL A 236 74.31 6.98 -23.24
C VAL A 236 74.14 8.40 -22.74
N LEU A 237 74.39 8.67 -21.45
CA LEU A 237 74.31 10.01 -20.88
C LEU A 237 75.33 10.98 -21.51
N MET A 238 76.57 10.54 -21.69
CA MET A 238 77.62 11.35 -22.32
C MET A 238 77.27 11.63 -23.79
N SER A 239 76.81 10.63 -24.53
CA SER A 239 76.36 10.82 -25.92
C SER A 239 75.17 11.76 -25.99
N TRP A 240 74.16 11.58 -25.12
CA TRP A 240 73.03 12.48 -25.04
C TRP A 240 73.46 13.92 -24.78
N PHE A 241 74.32 14.16 -23.79
CA PHE A 241 74.84 15.49 -23.45
C PHE A 241 75.72 16.12 -24.54
N LEU A 242 76.36 15.31 -25.38
CA LEU A 242 77.27 15.79 -26.42
C LEU A 242 76.54 16.06 -27.74
N PHE A 243 75.44 15.35 -28.00
CA PHE A 243 74.59 15.52 -29.18
C PHE A 243 73.34 16.38 -28.93
N TRP A 244 73.01 16.69 -27.68
CA TRP A 244 71.88 17.51 -27.26
C TRP A 244 72.27 18.53 -26.21
#